data_AF-A0A7J6DVA2-F1
#
_entry.id   AF-A0A7J6DVA2-F1
#
_cell.length_a   1.000
_cell.length_b   1.000
_cell.length_c   1.000
_cell.angle_alpha   90.00
_cell.angle_beta   90.00
_cell.angle_gamma   90.00
#
_symmetry.space_group_name_H-M   'P 1'
#
loop_
_entity.id
_entity.type
_entity.pdbx_description
1 polymer ?
#
loop_
_entity_poly.entity_id
_entity_poly.type
_entity_poly.pdbx_seq_one_letter_code
_entity_poly.pdbx_strand_id
1 'polypeptide(L)'
;MFAFDISKDIATEAKQVHIATRSPDVKLGKLENHNNIWHHMMIDHVCEDGRVVFQDGSSVCADTIFYCTGFKYRYPFLETNGVVTVDENRVGPLYSHVFPPSLAPGLFFIGIPVKVGPIFNTIELQSKWVAHVLSGKVLLPKEEEMMASTNEFYKKMQELGLPKRSTHFLTPYQVGYQNWLCAQIGLPPLEKWRYQMYEESVKNIIEMRDGYKDRWDDAY
;
A
#
# COMPACT_ATOMS: atom_id res chain seq x y z
N MET A 1 4.44 4.22 8.97
CA MET A 1 3.93 3.03 9.69
C MET A 1 5.04 2.01 9.89
N PHE A 2 5.39 1.16 8.91
CA PHE A 2 6.46 0.15 9.08
C PHE A 2 7.79 0.70 9.59
N ALA A 3 8.30 1.79 9.01
CA ALA A 3 9.53 2.43 9.46
C ALA A 3 9.47 2.86 10.93
N PHE A 4 8.31 3.35 11.38
CA PHE A 4 8.12 3.83 12.75
C PHE A 4 8.05 2.68 13.76
N ASP A 5 7.36 1.59 13.41
CA ASP A 5 7.33 0.40 14.27
C ASP A 5 8.73 -0.23 14.43
N ILE A 6 9.48 -0.37 13.33
CA ILE A 6 10.88 -0.81 13.37
C ILE A 6 11.73 0.14 14.22
N SER A 7 11.51 1.45 14.10
CA SER A 7 12.25 2.44 14.87
C SER A 7 11.99 2.34 16.36
N LYS A 8 10.74 2.09 16.78
CA LYS A 8 10.40 1.87 18.20
C LYS A 8 11.05 0.60 18.75
N ASP A 9 11.06 -0.47 17.96
CA ASP A 9 11.67 -1.74 18.36
C ASP A 9 13.19 -1.57 18.53
N ILE A 10 13.86 -0.98 17.54
CA ILE A 10 15.31 -0.69 17.59
C ILE A 10 15.65 0.28 18.74
N ALA A 11 14.78 1.25 19.02
CA ALA A 11 15.01 2.24 20.09
C ALA A 11 15.06 1.63 21.49
N THR A 12 14.64 0.39 21.69
CA THR A 12 14.78 -0.30 22.99
C THR A 12 16.23 -0.61 23.34
N GLU A 13 17.09 -0.81 22.33
CA GLU A 13 18.50 -1.18 22.49
C GLU A 13 19.47 -0.12 21.93
N ALA A 14 19.06 0.64 20.92
CA ALA A 14 19.91 1.61 20.26
C ALA A 14 20.12 2.89 21.10
N LYS A 15 21.33 3.44 21.05
CA LYS A 15 21.64 4.73 21.70
C LYS A 15 20.75 5.87 21.18
N GLN A 16 20.56 5.94 19.86
CA GLN A 16 19.73 6.93 19.18
C GLN A 16 19.14 6.32 17.90
N VAL A 17 17.92 6.74 17.53
CA VAL A 17 17.26 6.38 16.27
C VAL A 17 16.84 7.65 15.54
N HIS A 18 17.24 7.76 14.28
CA HIS A 18 17.00 8.92 13.43
C HIS A 18 16.18 8.51 12.22
N ILE A 19 14.95 9.01 12.12
CA ILE A 19 14.01 8.68 11.04
C ILE A 19 14.02 9.81 10.03
N ALA A 20 14.57 9.56 8.84
CA ALA A 20 14.45 10.46 7.71
C ALA A 20 13.12 10.22 6.98
N THR A 21 12.33 11.27 6.78
CA THR A 21 11.03 11.17 6.10
C THR A 21 10.87 12.20 5.01
N ARG A 22 10.13 11.82 3.96
CA ARG A 22 9.68 12.71 2.88
C ARG A 22 8.28 13.29 3.12
N SER A 23 7.64 12.88 4.22
CA SER A 23 6.26 13.26 4.52
C SER A 23 6.24 14.70 5.06
N PRO A 24 5.46 15.61 4.47
CA PRO A 24 5.44 17.01 4.88
C PRO A 24 4.79 17.21 6.26
N ASP A 25 3.89 16.31 6.66
CA ASP A 25 3.06 16.45 7.87
C ASP A 25 3.74 15.96 9.16
N VAL A 26 5.06 15.82 9.16
CA VAL A 26 5.80 15.24 10.27
C VAL A 26 6.53 16.34 11.05
N LYS A 27 6.26 16.42 12.36
CA LYS A 27 7.01 17.30 13.27
C LYS A 27 8.48 16.85 13.32
N LEU A 28 9.38 17.74 12.90
CA LEU A 28 10.82 17.52 12.94
C LEU A 28 11.36 17.65 14.37
N GLY A 29 12.50 17.01 14.62
CA GLY A 29 13.18 17.01 15.92
C GLY A 29 12.85 15.79 16.78
N LYS A 30 13.13 15.90 18.08
CA LYS A 30 12.94 14.80 19.03
C LYS A 30 11.46 14.51 19.23
N LEU A 31 11.08 13.23 19.23
CA LEU A 31 9.71 12.84 19.52
C LEU A 31 9.42 13.01 21.01
N GLU A 32 8.32 13.69 21.33
CA GLU A 32 7.97 14.02 22.73
C GLU A 32 7.81 12.78 23.61
N ASN A 33 7.26 11.70 23.05
CA ASN A 33 6.98 10.48 23.81
C ASN A 33 8.14 9.46 23.78
N HIS A 34 9.28 9.78 23.16
CA HIS A 34 10.40 8.86 23.01
C HIS A 34 11.72 9.52 23.40
N ASN A 35 12.49 8.85 24.27
CA ASN A 35 13.71 9.44 24.83
C ASN A 35 14.88 9.51 23.84
N ASN A 36 14.86 8.71 22.78
CA ASN A 36 15.98 8.51 21.86
C ASN A 36 15.56 8.38 20.38
N ILE A 37 14.40 8.93 19.98
CA ILE A 37 13.96 8.95 18.57
C ILE A 37 13.81 10.38 18.07
N TRP A 38 14.33 10.65 16.87
CA TRP A 38 14.23 11.93 16.17
C TRP A 38 13.69 11.77 14.75
N HIS A 39 12.89 12.75 14.31
CA HIS A 39 12.48 12.90 12.92
C HIS A 39 13.30 13.98 12.23
N HIS A 40 13.75 13.66 11.02
CA HIS A 40 14.54 14.54 10.16
C HIS A 40 13.90 14.65 8.79
N MET A 41 14.31 15.69 8.05
CA MET A 41 14.08 15.75 6.62
C MET A 41 14.79 14.59 5.90
N MET A 42 14.59 14.47 4.60
CA MET A 42 15.27 13.43 3.82
C MET A 42 16.79 13.55 3.96
N ILE A 43 17.47 12.40 3.87
CA ILE A 43 18.92 12.35 3.76
C ILE A 43 19.32 13.06 2.46
N ASP A 44 20.26 13.99 2.56
CA ASP A 44 20.88 14.65 1.41
C ASP A 44 22.04 13.80 0.88
N HIS A 45 23.00 13.48 1.75
CA HIS A 45 24.12 12.60 1.43
C HIS A 45 24.72 11.92 2.68
N VAL A 46 25.56 10.92 2.45
CA VAL A 46 26.35 10.23 3.48
C VAL A 46 27.82 10.50 3.21
N CYS A 47 28.54 11.00 4.21
CA CYS A 47 29.95 11.31 4.15
C CYS A 47 30.81 10.07 4.44
N GLU A 48 32.05 10.05 3.95
CA GLU A 48 33.00 8.96 4.19
C GLU A 48 33.38 8.78 5.67
N ASP A 49 33.24 9.83 6.48
CA ASP A 49 33.48 9.80 7.94
C ASP A 49 32.32 9.18 8.75
N GLY A 50 31.29 8.63 8.07
CA GLY A 50 30.12 8.02 8.70
C GLY A 50 29.02 9.01 9.08
N ARG A 51 29.16 10.29 8.70
CA ARG A 51 28.14 11.31 8.92
C ARG A 51 27.01 11.21 7.89
N VAL A 52 25.77 11.24 8.35
CA VAL A 52 24.57 11.39 7.53
C VAL A 52 24.12 12.84 7.62
N VAL A 53 24.04 13.52 6.47
CA VAL A 53 23.59 14.91 6.36
C VAL A 53 22.16 14.94 5.84
N PHE A 54 21.29 15.69 6.49
CA PHE A 54 19.88 15.85 6.12
C PHE A 54 19.67 17.16 5.36
N GLN A 55 18.54 17.26 4.65
CA GLN A 55 18.23 18.43 3.79
C GLN A 55 18.03 19.75 4.55
N ASP A 56 17.80 19.71 5.86
CA ASP A 56 17.75 20.91 6.72
C ASP A 56 19.15 21.37 7.18
N GLY A 57 20.21 20.70 6.73
CA GLY A 57 21.60 20.97 7.09
C GLY A 57 22.03 20.34 8.42
N SER A 58 21.12 19.68 9.15
CA SER A 58 21.48 18.91 10.33
C SER A 58 22.25 17.64 9.95
N SER A 59 23.02 17.09 10.89
CA SER A 59 23.78 15.86 10.65
C SER A 59 23.96 15.02 11.90
N VAL A 60 24.17 13.72 11.70
CA VAL A 60 24.45 12.74 12.76
C VAL A 60 25.48 11.72 12.28
N CYS A 61 26.34 11.22 13.15
CA CYS A 61 27.14 10.03 12.84
C CYS A 61 26.28 8.78 13.07
N ALA A 62 26.17 7.91 12.06
CA ALA A 62 25.33 6.72 12.14
C ALA A 62 26.13 5.45 11.86
N ASP A 63 25.97 4.46 12.73
CA ASP A 63 26.61 3.15 12.56
C ASP A 63 25.90 2.27 11.53
N THR A 64 24.61 2.51 11.28
CA THR A 64 23.77 1.66 10.40
C THR A 64 22.63 2.48 9.79
N ILE A 65 22.32 2.18 8.52
CA ILE A 65 21.19 2.77 7.78
C ILE A 65 20.22 1.67 7.37
N PHE A 66 18.97 1.76 7.81
CA PHE A 66 17.90 0.84 7.44
C PHE A 66 16.99 1.44 6.36
N TYR A 67 16.97 0.84 5.17
CA TYR A 67 16.06 1.25 4.09
C TYR A 67 14.64 0.71 4.31
N CYS A 68 13.80 1.49 4.97
CA CYS A 68 12.37 1.20 5.14
C CYS A 68 11.50 1.76 4.00
N THR A 69 11.98 1.66 2.75
CA THR A 69 11.41 2.35 1.57
C THR A 69 10.33 1.56 0.83
N GLY A 70 9.88 0.44 1.39
CA GLY A 70 8.88 -0.45 0.79
C GLY A 70 9.47 -1.44 -0.20
N PHE A 71 8.60 -2.06 -1.00
CA PHE A 71 8.93 -3.18 -1.88
C PHE A 71 8.54 -2.91 -3.33
N LYS A 72 9.03 -3.76 -4.24
CA LYS A 72 8.64 -3.78 -5.65
C LYS A 72 7.95 -5.09 -6.00
N TYR A 73 6.95 -5.06 -6.87
CA TYR A 73 6.42 -6.28 -7.47
C TYR A 73 7.48 -6.91 -8.35
N ARG A 74 7.65 -8.23 -8.26
CA ARG A 74 8.58 -8.99 -9.09
C ARG A 74 8.09 -10.41 -9.24
N TYR A 75 7.91 -10.84 -10.49
CA TYR A 75 7.46 -12.20 -10.85
C TYR A 75 8.50 -12.84 -11.77
N PRO A 76 9.69 -13.23 -11.26
CA PRO A 76 10.78 -13.72 -12.11
C PRO A 76 10.46 -15.05 -12.81
N PHE A 77 9.44 -15.75 -12.34
CA PHE A 77 8.97 -17.03 -12.88
C PHE A 77 7.90 -16.86 -13.98
N LEU A 78 7.40 -15.64 -14.24
CA LEU A 78 6.23 -15.41 -15.07
C LEU A 78 6.63 -14.87 -16.45
N GLU A 79 6.65 -15.77 -17.44
CA GLU A 79 6.94 -15.43 -18.84
C GLU A 79 5.64 -15.20 -19.62
N THR A 80 5.32 -13.94 -19.92
CA THR A 80 4.10 -13.57 -20.66
C THR A 80 4.40 -12.90 -22.00
N ASN A 81 5.64 -12.99 -22.49
CA ASN A 81 6.10 -12.32 -23.71
C ASN A 81 5.76 -10.81 -23.74
N GLY A 82 5.82 -10.15 -22.58
CA GLY A 82 5.54 -8.72 -22.42
C GLY A 82 4.06 -8.35 -22.28
N VAL A 83 3.14 -9.32 -22.26
CA VAL A 83 1.70 -9.05 -22.04
C VAL A 83 1.45 -8.50 -20.63
N VAL A 84 2.13 -9.04 -19.62
CA VAL A 84 2.11 -8.50 -18.26
C VAL A 84 3.49 -7.94 -17.94
N THR A 85 3.52 -6.67 -17.55
CA THR A 85 4.75 -5.96 -17.18
C THR A 85 4.65 -5.40 -15.77
N VAL A 86 5.81 -5.15 -15.16
CA VAL A 86 5.91 -4.34 -13.95
C VAL A 86 6.71 -3.09 -14.28
N ASP A 87 6.04 -1.94 -14.29
CA ASP A 87 6.64 -0.63 -14.57
C ASP A 87 6.34 0.32 -13.42
N GLU A 88 7.37 0.83 -12.74
CA GLU A 88 7.22 1.66 -11.53
C GLU A 88 6.19 1.11 -10.52
N ASN A 89 6.25 -0.17 -10.16
CA ASN A 89 5.27 -0.85 -9.28
C ASN A 89 3.82 -0.92 -9.81
N ARG A 90 3.56 -0.59 -11.08
CA ARG A 90 2.33 -0.95 -11.77
C ARG A 90 2.49 -2.32 -12.40
N VAL A 91 1.72 -3.30 -11.93
CA VAL A 91 1.54 -4.59 -12.59
C VAL A 91 0.40 -4.45 -13.60
N GLY A 92 0.65 -4.76 -14.87
CA GLY A 92 -0.44 -4.79 -15.84
C GLY A 92 -0.08 -4.84 -17.31
N PRO A 93 -1.09 -4.57 -18.17
CA PRO A 93 -2.47 -4.17 -17.83
C PRO A 93 -3.26 -5.23 -17.04
N LEU A 94 -4.06 -4.81 -16.04
CA LEU A 94 -4.93 -5.68 -15.25
C LEU A 94 -6.35 -5.09 -15.13
N TYR A 95 -7.35 -5.81 -15.62
CA TYR A 95 -8.76 -5.55 -15.36
C TYR A 95 -9.07 -5.79 -13.88
N SER A 96 -9.60 -4.75 -13.23
CA SER A 96 -9.94 -4.74 -11.80
C SER A 96 -8.83 -5.25 -10.88
N HIS A 97 -7.57 -5.01 -11.25
CA HIS A 97 -6.35 -5.46 -10.54
C HIS A 97 -6.17 -6.99 -10.45
N VAL A 98 -6.89 -7.77 -11.25
CA VAL A 98 -6.89 -9.24 -11.18
C VAL A 98 -6.49 -9.88 -12.51
N PHE A 99 -7.17 -9.53 -13.61
CA PHE A 99 -7.05 -10.26 -14.87
C PHE A 99 -6.27 -9.49 -15.92
N PRO A 100 -5.17 -10.02 -16.49
CA PRO A 100 -4.62 -9.52 -17.74
C PRO A 100 -5.62 -9.79 -18.88
N PRO A 101 -6.15 -8.77 -19.57
CA PRO A 101 -7.30 -8.95 -20.45
C PRO A 101 -7.13 -10.03 -21.54
N SER A 102 -5.98 -10.09 -22.19
CA SER A 102 -5.71 -11.06 -23.27
C SER A 102 -5.34 -12.47 -22.79
N LEU A 103 -5.12 -12.66 -21.48
CA LEU A 103 -4.80 -13.96 -20.89
C LEU A 103 -5.91 -14.45 -19.94
N ALA A 104 -7.00 -13.70 -19.81
CA ALA A 104 -8.11 -14.05 -18.94
C ALA A 104 -9.00 -15.14 -19.57
N PRO A 105 -9.55 -16.08 -18.77
CA PRO A 105 -9.32 -16.28 -17.34
C PRO A 105 -8.11 -17.19 -17.02
N GLY A 106 -7.29 -17.55 -18.02
CA GLY A 106 -6.17 -18.48 -17.87
C GLY A 106 -5.02 -17.98 -16.98
N LEU A 107 -4.88 -16.66 -16.83
CA LEU A 107 -3.98 -16.03 -15.86
C LEU A 107 -4.73 -14.97 -15.04
N PHE A 108 -4.46 -14.94 -13.74
CA PHE A 108 -4.98 -13.93 -12.82
C PHE A 108 -4.05 -13.73 -11.63
N PHE A 109 -4.21 -12.60 -10.95
CA PHE A 109 -3.47 -12.23 -9.75
C PHE A 109 -4.42 -11.99 -8.59
N ILE A 110 -4.00 -12.39 -7.39
CA ILE A 110 -4.72 -12.16 -6.14
C ILE A 110 -3.80 -11.41 -5.19
N GLY A 111 -4.33 -10.40 -4.49
CA GLY A 111 -3.58 -9.63 -3.48
C GLY A 111 -2.64 -8.58 -4.07
N ILE A 112 -2.81 -8.18 -5.33
CA ILE A 112 -2.07 -7.04 -5.89
C ILE A 112 -2.40 -5.73 -5.16
N PRO A 113 -3.67 -5.38 -4.91
CA PRO A 113 -3.99 -4.11 -4.24
C PRO A 113 -3.30 -3.93 -2.88
N VAL A 114 -2.83 -2.71 -2.62
CA VAL A 114 -2.24 -2.28 -1.33
C VAL A 114 -3.02 -1.09 -0.78
N LYS A 115 -2.80 -0.76 0.50
CA LYS A 115 -3.56 0.28 1.21
C LYS A 115 -5.07 0.03 1.11
N VAL A 116 -5.49 -1.19 1.43
CA VAL A 116 -6.89 -1.66 1.32
C VAL A 116 -7.58 -1.83 2.67
N GLY A 117 -6.88 -1.52 3.77
CA GLY A 117 -7.22 -1.99 5.10
C GLY A 117 -6.93 -3.47 5.30
N PRO A 118 -7.77 -4.23 6.03
CA PRO A 118 -7.58 -5.66 6.24
C PRO A 118 -7.53 -6.40 4.89
N ILE A 119 -6.31 -6.71 4.44
CA ILE A 119 -6.04 -7.29 3.11
C ILE A 119 -6.75 -8.61 2.89
N PHE A 120 -6.98 -9.39 3.95
CA PHE A 120 -7.63 -10.70 3.91
C PHE A 120 -9.02 -10.64 3.28
N ASN A 121 -9.82 -9.60 3.57
CA ASN A 121 -11.15 -9.44 2.96
C ASN A 121 -11.04 -9.25 1.44
N THR A 122 -10.08 -8.44 0.99
CA THR A 122 -9.86 -8.20 -0.43
C THR A 122 -9.39 -9.46 -1.14
N ILE A 123 -8.45 -10.20 -0.55
CA ILE A 123 -7.95 -11.47 -1.09
C ILE A 123 -9.07 -12.51 -1.16
N GLU A 124 -9.90 -12.63 -0.12
CA GLU A 124 -11.03 -13.56 -0.10
C GLU A 124 -12.03 -13.23 -1.22
N LEU A 125 -12.44 -11.97 -1.34
CA LEU A 125 -13.39 -11.54 -2.36
C LEU A 125 -12.83 -11.70 -3.79
N GLN A 126 -11.56 -11.37 -4.02
CA GLN A 126 -10.90 -11.64 -5.31
C GLN A 126 -10.88 -13.14 -5.61
N SER A 127 -10.53 -13.97 -4.62
CA SER A 127 -10.47 -15.43 -4.79
C SER A 127 -11.83 -16.03 -5.13
N LYS A 128 -12.90 -15.59 -4.44
CA LYS A 128 -14.27 -16.02 -4.72
C LYS A 128 -14.72 -15.60 -6.12
N TRP A 129 -14.41 -14.35 -6.52
CA TRP A 129 -14.74 -13.86 -7.86
C TRP A 129 -14.02 -14.66 -8.94
N VAL A 130 -12.72 -14.90 -8.79
CA VAL A 130 -11.95 -15.75 -9.71
C VAL A 130 -12.54 -17.16 -9.79
N ALA A 131 -12.90 -17.79 -8.66
CA ALA A 131 -13.50 -19.12 -8.66
C ALA A 131 -14.86 -19.15 -9.38
N HIS A 132 -15.67 -18.09 -9.26
CA HIS A 132 -16.93 -17.96 -10.00
C HIS A 132 -16.69 -17.80 -11.50
N VAL A 133 -15.65 -17.07 -11.90
CA VAL A 133 -15.25 -16.94 -13.31
C VAL A 133 -14.80 -18.30 -13.87
N LEU A 134 -13.89 -19.00 -13.17
CA LEU A 134 -13.35 -20.29 -13.61
C LEU A 134 -14.42 -21.39 -13.69
N SER A 135 -15.46 -21.31 -12.85
CA SER A 135 -16.59 -22.25 -12.88
C SER A 135 -17.69 -21.86 -13.87
N GLY A 136 -17.56 -20.74 -14.59
CA GLY A 136 -18.56 -20.23 -15.53
C GLY A 136 -19.82 -19.65 -14.87
N LYS A 137 -19.85 -19.50 -13.54
CA LYS A 137 -20.95 -18.86 -12.81
C LYS A 137 -20.99 -17.35 -13.05
N VAL A 138 -19.85 -16.75 -13.36
CA VAL A 138 -19.69 -15.35 -13.72
C VAL A 138 -18.94 -15.29 -15.04
N LEU A 139 -19.42 -14.51 -15.99
CA LEU A 139 -18.72 -14.27 -17.26
C LEU A 139 -17.92 -12.98 -17.15
N LEU A 140 -16.66 -13.01 -17.58
CA LEU A 140 -15.89 -11.79 -17.77
C LEU A 140 -16.42 -11.02 -18.99
N PRO A 141 -16.27 -9.68 -18.99
CA PRO A 141 -16.45 -8.89 -20.20
C PRO A 141 -15.52 -9.35 -21.33
N LYS A 142 -15.75 -8.90 -22.55
CA LYS A 142 -14.84 -9.16 -23.67
C LYS A 142 -13.48 -8.52 -23.39
N GLU A 143 -12.43 -9.07 -24.01
CA GLU A 143 -11.06 -8.54 -23.90
C GLU A 143 -10.99 -7.03 -24.17
N GLU A 144 -11.64 -6.57 -25.24
CA GLU A 144 -11.69 -5.15 -25.63
C GLU A 144 -12.31 -4.27 -24.52
N GLU A 145 -13.36 -4.76 -23.85
CA GLU A 145 -14.05 -4.04 -22.78
C GLU A 145 -13.19 -3.99 -21.51
N MET A 146 -12.51 -5.09 -21.18
CA MET A 146 -11.56 -5.15 -20.07
C MET A 146 -10.35 -4.22 -20.30
N MET A 147 -9.83 -4.19 -21.53
CA MET A 147 -8.76 -3.28 -21.95
C MET A 147 -9.22 -1.82 -21.90
N ALA A 148 -10.41 -1.51 -22.42
CA ALA A 148 -10.98 -0.16 -22.39
C ALA A 148 -11.14 0.35 -20.94
N SER A 149 -11.68 -0.48 -20.04
CA SER A 149 -11.81 -0.16 -18.62
C SER A 149 -10.45 0.10 -17.95
N THR A 150 -9.45 -0.72 -18.25
CA THR A 150 -8.08 -0.56 -17.72
C THR A 150 -7.44 0.74 -18.21
N ASN A 151 -7.60 1.07 -19.49
CA ASN A 151 -7.08 2.29 -20.08
C ASN A 151 -7.78 3.55 -19.52
N GLU A 152 -9.10 3.48 -19.33
CA GLU A 152 -9.86 4.57 -18.71
C GLU A 152 -9.38 4.82 -17.27
N PHE A 153 -9.12 3.76 -16.50
CA PHE A 153 -8.54 3.88 -15.17
C PHE A 153 -7.16 4.56 -15.19
N TYR A 154 -6.28 4.16 -16.12
CA TYR A 154 -4.96 4.80 -16.27
C TYR A 154 -5.06 6.27 -16.68
N LYS A 155 -6.00 6.61 -17.58
CA LYS A 155 -6.26 7.98 -17.99
C LYS A 155 -6.72 8.84 -16.81
N LYS A 156 -7.69 8.36 -16.03
CA LYS A 156 -8.16 9.05 -14.81
C LYS A 156 -7.03 9.28 -13.80
N MET A 157 -6.16 8.28 -13.59
CA MET A 157 -4.99 8.45 -12.75
C MET A 157 -4.06 9.56 -13.24
N GLN A 158 -3.79 9.60 -14.55
CA GLN A 158 -2.94 10.62 -15.15
C GLN A 158 -3.55 12.02 -15.03
N GLU A 159 -4.86 12.17 -15.27
CA GLU A 159 -5.59 13.44 -15.11
C GLU A 159 -5.55 13.95 -13.66
N LEU A 160 -5.54 13.04 -12.69
CA LEU A 160 -5.39 13.36 -11.26
C LEU A 160 -3.92 13.57 -10.84
N GLY A 161 -2.95 13.47 -11.75
CA GLY A 161 -1.52 13.60 -11.45
C GLY A 161 -0.97 12.47 -10.57
N LEU A 162 -1.64 11.33 -10.51
CA LEU A 162 -1.24 10.19 -9.69
C LEU A 162 -0.10 9.41 -10.37
N PRO A 163 1.01 9.12 -9.65
CA PRO A 163 2.15 8.41 -10.23
C PRO A 163 1.81 6.93 -10.48
N LYS A 164 2.50 6.29 -11.44
CA LYS A 164 2.27 4.86 -11.77
C LYS A 164 2.36 3.92 -10.57
N ARG A 165 3.28 4.19 -9.63
CA ARG A 165 3.44 3.41 -8.38
C ARG A 165 2.22 3.36 -7.47
N SER A 166 1.23 4.25 -7.65
CA SER A 166 -0.02 4.22 -6.88
C SER A 166 -1.15 3.49 -7.59
N THR A 167 -0.91 2.83 -8.74
CA THR A 167 -1.97 2.18 -9.53
C THR A 167 -2.74 1.12 -8.77
N HIS A 168 -2.11 0.47 -7.79
CA HIS A 168 -2.76 -0.55 -6.97
C HIS A 168 -3.11 -0.04 -5.56
N PHE A 169 -3.07 1.27 -5.33
CA PHE A 169 -3.47 1.85 -4.04
C PHE A 169 -4.98 2.01 -4.05
N LEU A 170 -5.67 1.31 -3.16
CA LEU A 170 -7.13 1.41 -3.09
C LEU A 170 -7.63 2.45 -2.09
N THR A 171 -6.83 2.98 -1.17
CA THR A 171 -7.29 4.10 -0.33
C THR A 171 -7.53 5.37 -1.16
N PRO A 172 -8.70 6.04 -1.06
CA PRO A 172 -9.86 5.79 -0.18
C PRO A 172 -11.02 4.96 -0.80
N TYR A 173 -10.83 4.41 -2.00
CA TYR A 173 -11.80 3.65 -2.79
C TYR A 173 -11.97 2.16 -2.42
N GLN A 174 -11.32 1.65 -1.37
CA GLN A 174 -11.30 0.21 -1.04
C GLN A 174 -12.69 -0.38 -0.80
N VAL A 175 -13.60 0.37 -0.18
CA VAL A 175 -14.99 -0.08 0.07
C VAL A 175 -15.74 -0.24 -1.24
N GLY A 176 -15.60 0.72 -2.15
CA GLY A 176 -16.22 0.66 -3.47
C GLY A 176 -15.75 -0.56 -4.25
N TYR A 177 -14.44 -0.84 -4.23
CA TYR A 177 -13.86 -2.02 -4.86
C TYR A 177 -14.36 -3.34 -4.24
N GLN A 178 -14.38 -3.45 -2.91
CA GLN A 178 -14.85 -4.65 -2.23
C GLN A 178 -16.35 -4.89 -2.44
N ASN A 179 -17.17 -3.85 -2.40
CA ASN A 179 -18.61 -3.95 -2.70
C ASN A 179 -18.86 -4.30 -4.17
N TRP A 180 -18.03 -3.78 -5.09
CA TRP A 180 -18.07 -4.19 -6.50
C TRP A 180 -17.76 -5.68 -6.65
N LEU A 181 -16.75 -6.21 -5.96
CA LEU A 181 -16.47 -7.65 -5.92
C LEU A 181 -17.64 -8.45 -5.34
N CYS A 182 -18.23 -8.03 -4.21
CA CYS A 182 -19.42 -8.66 -3.64
C CYS A 182 -20.55 -8.78 -4.66
N ALA A 183 -20.82 -7.70 -5.40
CA ALA A 183 -21.84 -7.68 -6.45
C ALA A 183 -21.53 -8.69 -7.57
N GLN A 184 -20.26 -8.89 -7.94
CA GLN A 184 -19.88 -9.88 -8.95
C GLN A 184 -20.21 -11.32 -8.53
N ILE A 185 -20.23 -11.62 -7.23
CA ILE A 185 -20.46 -12.97 -6.70
C ILE A 185 -21.80 -13.12 -5.97
N GLY A 186 -22.70 -12.14 -6.10
CA GLY A 186 -24.05 -12.18 -5.51
C GLY A 186 -24.07 -12.06 -3.98
N LEU A 187 -23.04 -11.45 -3.37
CA LEU A 187 -23.02 -11.16 -1.94
C LEU A 187 -23.54 -9.75 -1.64
N PRO A 188 -24.13 -9.52 -0.45
CA PRO A 188 -24.46 -8.17 -0.02
C PRO A 188 -23.20 -7.29 0.13
N PRO A 189 -23.35 -5.96 0.11
CA PRO A 189 -22.27 -5.04 0.47
C PRO A 189 -21.71 -5.33 1.87
N LEU A 190 -20.45 -4.98 2.08
CA LEU A 190 -19.78 -5.13 3.38
C LEU A 190 -20.47 -4.30 4.48
N GLU A 191 -20.42 -4.81 5.70
CA GLU A 191 -20.96 -4.17 6.88
C GLU A 191 -20.21 -2.85 7.18
N LYS A 192 -20.97 -1.78 7.43
CA LYS A 192 -20.41 -0.43 7.64
C LYS A 192 -19.40 -0.36 8.78
N TRP A 193 -19.63 -1.09 9.87
CA TRP A 193 -18.76 -1.11 11.05
C TRP A 193 -17.31 -1.50 10.70
N ARG A 194 -17.10 -2.38 9.71
CA ARG A 194 -15.74 -2.81 9.31
C ARG A 194 -14.93 -1.64 8.78
N TYR A 195 -15.58 -0.77 8.02
CA TYR A 195 -14.94 0.41 7.45
C TYR A 195 -14.71 1.49 8.51
N GLN A 196 -15.71 1.71 9.37
CA GLN A 196 -15.59 2.66 10.50
C GLN A 196 -14.43 2.27 11.43
N MET A 197 -14.34 0.99 11.78
CA MET A 197 -13.22 0.45 12.57
C MET A 197 -11.87 0.64 11.87
N TYR A 198 -11.81 0.44 10.55
CA TYR A 198 -10.59 0.67 9.79
C TYR A 198 -10.19 2.15 9.75
N GLU A 199 -11.12 3.07 9.49
CA GLU A 199 -10.84 4.51 9.49
C GLU A 199 -10.33 4.98 10.85
N GLU A 200 -10.96 4.55 11.94
CA GLU A 200 -10.52 4.92 13.29
C GLU A 200 -9.15 4.30 13.62
N SER A 201 -8.90 3.06 13.22
CA SER A 201 -7.58 2.43 13.34
C SER A 201 -6.50 3.20 12.57
N VAL A 202 -6.78 3.61 11.33
CA VAL A 202 -5.86 4.39 10.51
C VAL A 202 -5.58 5.75 11.13
N LYS A 203 -6.62 6.43 11.62
CA LYS A 203 -6.50 7.71 12.32
C LYS A 203 -5.59 7.59 13.53
N ASN A 204 -5.82 6.60 14.39
CA ASN A 204 -4.99 6.35 15.58
C ASN A 204 -3.52 6.06 15.22
N ILE A 205 -3.28 5.37 14.11
CA ILE A 205 -1.92 5.12 13.62
C ILE A 205 -1.25 6.37 13.04
N ILE A 206 -1.99 7.16 12.24
CA ILE A 206 -1.46 8.40 11.63
C ILE A 206 -1.12 9.43 12.72
N GLU A 207 -1.99 9.55 13.73
CA GLU A 207 -1.76 10.42 14.89
C GLU A 207 -0.65 9.89 15.83
N MET A 208 -0.07 8.72 15.53
CA MET A 208 0.97 8.07 16.34
C MET A 208 0.59 7.98 17.83
N ARG A 209 -0.70 7.72 18.12
CA ARG A 209 -1.15 7.61 19.51
C ARG A 209 -0.45 6.45 20.21
N ASP A 210 0.24 6.75 21.30
CA ASP A 210 0.89 5.70 22.08
C ASP A 210 -0.13 4.74 22.68
N GLY A 211 0.19 3.45 22.62
CA GLY A 211 -0.71 2.40 23.06
C GLY A 211 -1.97 2.28 22.21
N TYR A 212 -2.03 2.77 20.96
CA TYR A 212 -3.20 2.58 20.08
C TYR A 212 -3.57 1.10 19.85
N LYS A 213 -2.64 0.18 20.11
CA LYS A 213 -2.88 -1.27 20.08
C LYS A 213 -3.54 -1.79 21.37
N ASP A 214 -3.42 -1.05 22.47
CA ASP A 214 -3.88 -1.42 23.81
C ASP A 214 -5.03 -0.53 24.30
N ARG A 215 -5.29 0.59 23.61
CA ARG A 215 -6.32 1.58 23.94
C ARG A 215 -7.03 1.98 22.65
N TRP A 216 -8.33 1.71 22.59
CA TRP A 216 -9.19 2.08 21.49
C TRP A 216 -10.56 2.48 22.04
N ASP A 217 -11.27 3.33 21.31
CA ASP A 217 -12.65 3.71 21.62
C ASP A 217 -13.57 2.88 20.72
N ASP A 218 -14.29 1.92 21.31
CA ASP A 218 -15.21 1.01 20.61
C ASP A 218 -16.60 1.62 20.36
N ALA A 219 -16.78 2.92 20.55
CA ALA A 219 -18.06 3.58 20.31
C ALA A 219 -18.35 3.77 18.81
N TYR A 220 -18.58 2.69 18.08
CA TYR A 220 -19.02 2.69 16.68
C TYR A 220 -20.22 1.79 16.41
#